data_AF-A0A817DY41-F1
#
_entry.id   AF-A0A817DY41-F1
#
_cell.length_a   1.000
_cell.length_b   1.000
_cell.length_c   1.000
_cell.angle_alpha   90.00
_cell.angle_beta   90.00
_cell.angle_gamma   90.00
#
_symmetry.space_group_name_H-M   'P 1'
#
loop_
_entity.id
_entity.type
_entity.pdbx_description
1 polymer ?
#
loop_
_entity_poly.entity_id
_entity_poly.type
_entity_poly.pdbx_seq_one_letter_code
_entity_poly.pdbx_strand_id
1 'polypeptide(L)'
;MKSQRARQHYWMLYYRLIMQYPTFFSTAALCCFFLGFSLILYLSFNYLHLLVSTALVDFTRIIYPVDPNARRIRGESVEDRKLKYREFNYRKPNTLTYEKRTYSNNIDILFRLPKTPRPSALLLIFHGCSRSAHDWFHTIERQRIIGAALNIGYGCLAFQATDDFTRCWSNNVDINQNVDAQMVFKGLEGFYKEFPKLETLPRFTFGASSGGIFSSIFVTNQRYPIQGQLLFISIILPEILEKHVKANSYPATAWIYMLRDIEFASEDRINASMRIFAREKIPHASFDIEPIALTRTTFHEHIPTIEKDTARYIFYRFQQNGWLGTYNYLRYNPRRKTTWQEFLFTPNNSTMETKQILQNIQENKQYFPDVLNTIYGEHEISHERAYEALRWHKMIYQNKNQPPK
;
A
#
# COMPACT_ATOMS: atom_id res chain seq x y z
N MET A 1 -77.11 13.45 -23.12
CA MET A 1 -76.47 13.24 -24.45
C MET A 1 -75.17 14.05 -24.71
N LYS A 2 -74.84 15.13 -23.99
CA LYS A 2 -73.59 15.90 -24.23
C LYS A 2 -72.29 15.25 -23.67
N SER A 3 -72.36 14.36 -22.68
CA SER A 3 -71.15 13.74 -22.08
C SER A 3 -70.58 12.54 -22.89
N GLN A 4 -71.38 11.93 -23.75
CA GLN A 4 -70.99 10.74 -24.51
C GLN A 4 -70.14 11.09 -25.74
N ARG A 5 -70.38 12.27 -26.36
CA ARG A 5 -69.56 12.78 -27.48
C ARG A 5 -68.17 13.23 -27.05
N ALA A 6 -68.00 13.76 -25.84
CA ALA A 6 -66.69 14.16 -25.33
C ALA A 6 -65.75 12.95 -25.13
N ARG A 7 -66.26 11.85 -24.57
CA ARG A 7 -65.46 10.61 -24.38
C ARG A 7 -65.03 9.96 -25.70
N GLN A 8 -65.87 10.00 -26.73
CA GLN A 8 -65.50 9.49 -28.06
C GLN A 8 -64.41 10.34 -28.72
N HIS A 9 -64.38 11.65 -28.46
CA HIS A 9 -63.37 12.54 -29.05
C HIS A 9 -61.97 12.34 -28.44
N TYR A 10 -61.88 12.17 -27.11
CA TYR A 10 -60.61 11.86 -26.44
C TYR A 10 -60.05 10.49 -26.83
N TRP A 11 -60.91 9.48 -27.00
CA TRP A 11 -60.48 8.16 -27.46
C TRP A 11 -59.91 8.18 -28.87
N MET A 12 -60.49 8.97 -29.79
CA MET A 12 -59.95 9.08 -31.15
C MET A 12 -58.63 9.87 -31.21
N LEU A 13 -58.45 10.89 -30.37
CA LEU A 13 -57.19 11.63 -30.25
C LEU A 13 -56.07 10.77 -29.67
N TYR A 14 -56.38 9.98 -28.62
CA TYR A 14 -55.44 9.03 -28.04
C TYR A 14 -55.04 7.92 -29.03
N TYR A 15 -56.01 7.39 -29.78
CA TYR A 15 -55.75 6.36 -30.79
C TYR A 15 -54.91 6.87 -31.96
N ARG A 16 -55.12 8.13 -32.42
CA ARG A 16 -54.28 8.76 -33.45
C ARG A 16 -52.84 8.98 -32.97
N LEU A 17 -52.65 9.39 -31.73
CA LEU A 17 -51.31 9.61 -31.15
C LEU A 17 -50.50 8.31 -31.04
N ILE A 18 -51.15 7.19 -30.68
CA ILE A 18 -50.48 5.89 -30.57
C ILE A 18 -50.18 5.29 -31.95
N MET A 19 -51.11 5.41 -32.91
CA MET A 19 -50.95 4.80 -34.24
C MET A 19 -49.99 5.57 -35.16
N GLN A 20 -49.70 6.86 -34.90
CA GLN A 20 -48.74 7.63 -35.70
C GLN A 20 -47.27 7.37 -35.34
N TYR A 21 -46.96 6.83 -34.16
CA TYR A 21 -45.58 6.61 -33.70
C TYR A 21 -45.33 5.23 -33.08
N PRO A 22 -45.68 4.11 -33.74
CA PRO A 22 -45.51 2.76 -33.19
C PRO A 22 -44.04 2.39 -32.93
N THR A 23 -43.11 3.00 -33.67
CA THR A 23 -41.65 2.79 -33.51
C THR A 23 -41.07 3.53 -32.31
N PHE A 24 -41.64 4.68 -31.92
CA PHE A 24 -41.12 5.47 -30.79
C PHE A 24 -41.53 4.86 -29.44
N PHE A 25 -42.78 4.40 -29.31
CA PHE A 25 -43.23 3.72 -28.10
C PHE A 25 -42.56 2.36 -27.89
N SER A 26 -42.31 1.61 -28.97
CA SER A 26 -41.61 0.32 -28.89
C SER A 26 -40.13 0.49 -28.51
N THR A 27 -39.44 1.47 -29.07
CA THR A 27 -38.02 1.76 -28.72
C THR A 27 -37.87 2.27 -27.29
N ALA A 28 -38.72 3.19 -26.83
CA ALA A 28 -38.69 3.67 -25.45
C ALA A 28 -38.99 2.54 -24.44
N ALA A 29 -39.96 1.67 -24.74
CA ALA A 29 -40.28 0.51 -23.90
C ALA A 29 -39.12 -0.50 -23.85
N LEU A 30 -38.47 -0.78 -24.99
CA LEU A 30 -37.27 -1.61 -25.07
C LEU A 30 -36.11 -1.02 -24.25
N CYS A 31 -35.84 0.28 -24.38
CA CYS A 31 -34.81 0.95 -23.58
C CYS A 31 -35.08 0.87 -22.07
N CYS A 32 -36.33 1.10 -21.65
CA CYS A 32 -36.71 0.97 -20.25
C CYS A 32 -36.56 -0.47 -19.75
N PHE A 33 -36.92 -1.46 -20.57
CA PHE A 33 -36.74 -2.88 -20.24
C PHE A 33 -35.26 -3.25 -20.10
N PHE A 34 -34.40 -2.84 -21.04
CA PHE A 34 -32.96 -3.11 -20.97
C PHE A 34 -32.28 -2.44 -19.78
N LEU A 35 -32.63 -1.20 -19.47
CA LEU A 35 -32.10 -0.49 -18.30
C LEU A 35 -32.56 -1.14 -16.99
N GLY A 36 -33.84 -1.51 -16.89
CA GLY A 36 -34.38 -2.24 -15.73
C GLY A 36 -33.71 -3.60 -15.54
N PHE A 37 -33.58 -4.38 -16.62
CA PHE A 37 -32.93 -5.68 -16.60
C PHE A 37 -31.44 -5.59 -16.23
N SER A 38 -30.71 -4.62 -16.78
CA SER A 38 -29.30 -4.39 -16.46
C SER A 38 -29.11 -3.99 -15.00
N LEU A 39 -30.01 -3.18 -14.44
CA LEU A 39 -29.99 -2.81 -13.03
C LEU A 39 -30.25 -4.04 -12.13
N ILE A 40 -31.22 -4.89 -12.50
CA ILE A 40 -31.50 -6.13 -11.75
C ILE A 40 -30.30 -7.07 -11.77
N LEU A 41 -29.65 -7.26 -12.93
CA LEU A 41 -28.44 -8.08 -13.03
C LEU A 41 -27.30 -7.50 -12.20
N TYR A 42 -27.08 -6.18 -12.25
CA TYR A 42 -26.06 -5.51 -11.44
C TYR A 42 -26.31 -5.69 -9.94
N LEU A 43 -27.54 -5.47 -9.48
CA LEU A 43 -27.91 -5.65 -8.07
C LEU A 43 -27.79 -7.12 -7.64
N SER A 44 -28.21 -8.05 -8.49
CA SER A 44 -28.12 -9.50 -8.22
C SER A 44 -26.66 -9.97 -8.13
N PHE A 45 -25.79 -9.48 -9.01
CA PHE A 45 -24.37 -9.82 -9.00
C PHE A 45 -23.66 -9.25 -7.76
N ASN A 46 -23.95 -8.01 -7.38
CA ASN A 46 -23.41 -7.41 -6.15
C ASN A 46 -23.93 -8.12 -4.90
N TYR A 47 -25.21 -8.52 -4.88
CA TYR A 47 -25.78 -9.27 -3.76
C TYR A 47 -25.16 -10.66 -3.64
N LEU A 48 -24.98 -11.38 -4.76
CA LEU A 48 -24.30 -12.68 -4.77
C LEU A 48 -22.84 -12.56 -4.33
N HIS A 49 -22.11 -11.53 -4.80
CA HIS A 49 -20.75 -11.27 -4.35
C HIS A 49 -20.69 -10.98 -2.85
N LEU A 50 -21.65 -10.24 -2.30
CA LEU A 50 -21.75 -9.98 -0.86
C LEU A 50 -22.02 -11.27 -0.06
N LEU A 51 -22.92 -12.14 -0.54
CA LEU A 51 -23.22 -13.42 0.11
C LEU A 51 -22.03 -14.39 0.06
N VAL A 52 -21.34 -14.47 -1.08
CA VAL A 52 -20.17 -15.35 -1.24
C VAL A 52 -18.99 -14.84 -0.40
N SER A 53 -18.75 -13.53 -0.37
CA SER A 53 -17.67 -12.96 0.44
C SER A 53 -17.93 -13.12 1.94
N THR A 54 -19.15 -12.92 2.41
CA THR A 54 -19.51 -13.14 3.83
C THR A 54 -19.43 -14.62 4.21
N ALA A 55 -19.98 -15.52 3.40
CA ALA A 55 -19.91 -16.96 3.64
C ALA A 55 -18.48 -17.51 3.65
N LEU A 56 -17.59 -17.02 2.77
CA LEU A 56 -16.17 -17.42 2.76
C LEU A 56 -15.42 -16.92 4.01
N VAL A 57 -15.76 -15.74 4.51
CA VAL A 57 -15.17 -15.20 5.76
C VAL A 57 -15.60 -16.03 6.98
N ASP A 58 -16.87 -16.44 7.06
CA ASP A 58 -17.35 -17.27 8.17
C ASP A 58 -16.83 -18.72 8.08
N PHE A 59 -16.76 -19.30 6.88
CA PHE A 59 -16.24 -20.67 6.69
C PHE A 59 -14.75 -20.76 7.03
N THR A 60 -13.96 -19.72 6.74
CA THR A 60 -12.53 -19.68 7.11
C THR A 60 -12.29 -19.49 8.60
N ARG A 61 -13.22 -18.90 9.36
CA ARG A 61 -13.14 -18.80 10.83
C ARG A 61 -13.43 -20.12 11.55
N ILE A 62 -14.33 -20.95 11.01
CA ILE A 62 -14.76 -22.20 11.65
C ILE A 62 -13.73 -23.33 11.48
N ILE A 63 -13.02 -23.38 10.34
CA ILE A 63 -12.12 -24.52 10.04
C ILE A 63 -10.71 -24.34 10.61
N TYR A 64 -10.30 -23.11 10.92
CA TYR A 64 -8.93 -22.82 11.31
C TYR A 64 -8.84 -22.04 12.61
N PRO A 65 -8.88 -22.72 13.78
CA PRO A 65 -8.67 -22.06 15.06
C PRO A 65 -7.33 -21.32 15.07
N VAL A 66 -7.32 -20.12 15.65
CA VAL A 66 -6.14 -19.27 15.78
C VAL A 66 -5.09 -20.00 16.61
N ASP A 67 -3.91 -20.23 16.04
CA ASP A 67 -2.77 -20.80 16.77
C ASP A 67 -2.31 -19.80 17.85
N PRO A 68 -2.39 -20.15 19.15
CA PRO A 68 -1.93 -19.28 20.22
C PRO A 68 -0.42 -18.99 20.19
N ASN A 69 0.36 -19.71 19.37
CA ASN A 69 1.80 -19.47 19.18
C ASN A 69 2.12 -18.48 18.05
N ALA A 70 1.13 -18.01 17.28
CA ALA A 70 1.34 -16.95 16.30
C ALA A 70 1.78 -15.67 17.03
N ARG A 71 3.07 -15.35 16.93
CA ARG A 71 3.67 -14.24 17.68
C ARG A 71 3.31 -12.91 17.02
N ARG A 72 2.14 -12.38 17.34
CA ARG A 72 1.79 -10.99 17.03
C ARG A 72 2.66 -10.08 17.90
N ILE A 73 3.42 -9.20 17.28
CA ILE A 73 4.24 -8.25 18.03
C ILE A 73 3.41 -6.97 18.21
N ARG A 74 2.59 -6.95 19.27
CA ARG A 74 1.83 -5.76 19.71
C ARG A 74 2.66 -4.93 20.68
N GLY A 75 2.53 -3.61 20.59
CA GLY A 75 3.15 -2.63 21.49
C GLY A 75 3.71 -1.44 20.73
N GLU A 76 3.69 -0.23 21.30
CA GLU A 76 4.25 0.95 20.62
C GLU A 76 5.68 0.66 20.13
N SER A 77 5.98 0.94 18.86
CA SER A 77 7.34 0.91 18.35
C SER A 77 8.14 2.09 18.93
N VAL A 78 8.49 1.99 20.21
CA VAL A 78 9.30 3.00 20.91
C VAL A 78 10.67 3.11 20.24
N GLU A 79 11.16 2.02 19.62
CA GLU A 79 12.44 2.00 18.92
C GLU A 79 12.40 2.78 17.61
N ASP A 80 11.37 2.65 16.76
CA ASP A 80 11.35 3.33 15.45
C ASP A 80 11.19 4.84 15.59
N ARG A 81 10.38 5.29 16.57
CA ARG A 81 10.19 6.72 16.88
C ARG A 81 11.45 7.38 17.43
N LYS A 82 12.33 6.62 18.08
CA LYS A 82 13.60 7.10 18.66
C LYS A 82 14.81 6.82 17.76
N LEU A 83 14.62 6.17 16.61
CA LEU A 83 15.71 5.79 15.74
C LEU A 83 16.43 7.02 15.19
N LYS A 84 17.67 7.22 15.65
CA LYS A 84 18.59 8.17 15.04
C LYS A 84 19.29 7.47 13.87
N TYR A 85 18.97 7.91 12.66
CA TYR A 85 19.63 7.41 11.46
C TYR A 85 21.09 7.89 11.42
N ARG A 86 22.03 6.94 11.33
CA ARG A 86 23.47 7.26 11.25
C ARG A 86 23.83 7.85 9.90
N GLU A 87 23.08 7.44 8.88
CA GLU A 87 23.42 7.65 7.48
C GLU A 87 22.87 8.96 6.91
N PHE A 88 21.70 9.40 7.38
CA PHE A 88 20.98 10.57 6.87
C PHE A 88 20.19 11.27 7.97
N ASN A 89 19.79 12.51 7.74
CA ASN A 89 18.93 13.26 8.65
C ASN A 89 17.54 13.39 8.01
N TYR A 90 16.57 12.61 8.48
CA TYR A 90 15.20 12.68 7.96
C TYR A 90 14.54 14.06 8.13
N ARG A 91 15.07 14.91 9.02
CA ARG A 91 14.63 16.30 9.14
C ARG A 91 15.13 17.21 8.03
N LYS A 92 16.08 16.73 7.25
CA LYS A 92 16.61 17.34 6.02
C LYS A 92 16.44 16.30 4.91
N PRO A 93 15.24 16.13 4.34
CA PRO A 93 14.94 15.03 3.41
C PRO A 93 15.94 14.94 2.25
N ASN A 94 16.51 16.05 1.80
CA ASN A 94 17.54 16.06 0.74
C ASN A 94 18.90 15.44 1.14
N THR A 95 19.05 14.90 2.35
CA THR A 95 20.31 14.31 2.82
C THR A 95 20.45 12.82 2.50
N LEU A 96 19.36 12.11 2.19
CA LEU A 96 19.45 10.74 1.70
C LEU A 96 19.62 10.76 0.18
N THR A 97 20.85 10.54 -0.29
CA THR A 97 21.15 10.43 -1.71
C THR A 97 21.19 8.97 -2.16
N TYR A 98 21.05 8.75 -3.46
CA TYR A 98 21.21 7.45 -4.12
C TYR A 98 22.09 7.59 -5.35
N GLU A 99 22.66 6.47 -5.77
CA GLU A 99 23.28 6.33 -7.08
C GLU A 99 22.29 5.70 -8.04
N LYS A 100 22.36 6.11 -9.31
CA LYS A 100 21.60 5.50 -10.40
C LYS A 100 22.58 4.82 -11.36
N ARG A 101 22.27 3.58 -11.73
CA ARG A 101 22.93 2.88 -12.83
C ARG A 101 21.87 2.40 -13.81
N THR A 102 22.16 2.56 -15.09
CA THR A 102 21.30 2.12 -16.19
C THR A 102 22.02 0.98 -16.90
N TYR A 103 21.39 -0.19 -16.90
CA TYR A 103 21.90 -1.39 -17.55
C TYR A 103 21.21 -1.60 -18.91
N SER A 104 21.61 -2.67 -19.62
CA SER A 104 21.06 -2.96 -20.95
C SER A 104 19.53 -2.99 -20.96
N ASN A 105 18.93 -2.47 -22.03
CA ASN A 105 17.49 -2.25 -22.17
C ASN A 105 16.91 -1.14 -21.26
N ASN A 106 17.69 -0.12 -20.93
CA ASN A 106 17.27 1.03 -20.12
C ASN A 106 16.75 0.64 -18.73
N ILE A 107 17.34 -0.40 -18.14
CA ILE A 107 16.93 -0.90 -16.83
C ILE A 107 17.66 -0.08 -15.76
N ASP A 108 16.92 0.78 -15.09
CA ASP A 108 17.43 1.62 -14.02
C ASP A 108 17.40 0.90 -12.67
N ILE A 109 18.55 0.90 -11.98
CA ILE A 109 18.65 0.52 -10.57
C ILE A 109 19.10 1.75 -9.79
N LEU A 110 18.26 2.17 -8.84
CA LEU A 110 18.59 3.20 -7.89
C LEU A 110 19.05 2.51 -6.62
N PHE A 111 20.27 2.78 -6.17
CA PHE A 111 20.82 2.08 -5.02
C PHE A 111 21.52 2.99 -4.04
N ARG A 112 21.56 2.52 -2.79
CA ARG A 112 22.31 3.14 -1.71
C ARG A 112 22.94 2.06 -0.85
N LEU A 113 24.26 2.09 -0.72
CA LEU A 113 25.00 1.24 0.20
C LEU A 113 25.20 1.95 1.54
N PRO A 114 25.25 1.22 2.67
CA PRO A 114 25.62 1.81 3.97
C PRO A 114 27.06 2.31 3.94
N LYS A 115 27.42 3.32 4.75
CA LYS A 115 28.82 3.81 4.85
C LYS A 115 29.74 2.78 5.52
N THR A 116 29.19 1.75 6.14
CA THR A 116 29.98 0.62 6.64
C THR A 116 30.76 -0.02 5.50
N PRO A 117 32.02 -0.41 5.71
CA PRO A 117 32.91 -0.86 4.64
C PRO A 117 32.43 -2.12 3.90
N ARG A 118 31.54 -2.92 4.49
CA ARG A 118 30.91 -4.09 3.84
C ARG A 118 29.43 -4.20 4.24
N PRO A 119 28.48 -4.11 3.29
CA PRO A 119 27.08 -4.42 3.56
C PRO A 119 26.93 -5.88 4.00
N SER A 120 26.00 -6.15 4.93
CA SER A 120 25.72 -7.50 5.40
C SER A 120 24.67 -8.24 4.55
N ALA A 121 23.87 -7.49 3.79
CA ALA A 121 22.83 -8.02 2.91
C ALA A 121 22.44 -6.97 1.85
N LEU A 122 21.64 -7.39 0.88
CA LEU A 122 20.93 -6.50 -0.05
C LEU A 122 19.42 -6.57 0.21
N LEU A 123 18.76 -5.41 0.22
CA LEU A 123 17.32 -5.26 0.22
C LEU A 123 16.87 -4.82 -1.17
N LEU A 124 16.16 -5.69 -1.88
CA LEU A 124 15.53 -5.39 -3.16
C LEU A 124 14.15 -4.79 -2.91
N ILE A 125 13.87 -3.62 -3.50
CA ILE A 125 12.76 -2.78 -3.09
C ILE A 125 11.82 -2.52 -4.28
N PHE A 126 10.53 -2.78 -4.04
CA PHE A 126 9.47 -2.69 -5.04
C PHE A 126 8.36 -1.74 -4.56
N HIS A 127 8.11 -0.67 -5.32
CA HIS A 127 7.13 0.36 -4.98
C HIS A 127 5.67 -0.10 -5.18
N GLY A 128 4.70 0.65 -4.66
CA GLY A 128 3.28 0.43 -4.99
C GLY A 128 2.87 1.08 -6.32
N CYS A 129 1.65 0.84 -6.77
CA CYS A 129 1.10 1.47 -7.97
C CYS A 129 1.19 3.00 -7.92
N SER A 130 1.28 3.63 -9.10
CA SER A 130 1.40 5.09 -9.29
C SER A 130 2.63 5.74 -8.63
N ARG A 131 3.53 4.95 -8.06
CA ARG A 131 4.83 5.39 -7.52
C ARG A 131 5.96 4.97 -8.45
N SER A 132 7.17 5.42 -8.13
CA SER A 132 8.39 5.12 -8.87
C SER A 132 9.51 4.67 -7.93
N ALA A 133 10.58 4.12 -8.49
CA ALA A 133 11.79 3.81 -7.74
C ALA A 133 12.37 5.04 -7.00
N HIS A 134 12.21 6.24 -7.58
CA HIS A 134 12.69 7.50 -7.00
C HIS A 134 12.00 7.87 -5.68
N ASP A 135 10.73 7.50 -5.50
CA ASP A 135 9.96 7.88 -4.32
C ASP A 135 10.56 7.34 -3.02
N TRP A 136 11.32 6.24 -3.11
CA TRP A 136 12.06 5.65 -1.99
C TRP A 136 13.10 6.59 -1.38
N PHE A 137 13.61 7.51 -2.18
CA PHE A 137 14.67 8.43 -1.79
C PHE A 137 14.21 9.88 -1.69
N HIS A 138 12.95 10.18 -2.02
CA HIS A 138 12.43 11.56 -1.99
C HIS A 138 11.31 11.78 -0.96
N THR A 139 10.53 10.75 -0.63
CA THR A 139 9.43 10.89 0.33
C THR A 139 9.89 10.50 1.74
N ILE A 140 9.51 11.30 2.74
CA ILE A 140 10.06 11.21 4.11
C ILE A 140 9.84 9.83 4.73
N GLU A 141 8.63 9.28 4.62
CA GLU A 141 8.30 7.94 5.14
C GLU A 141 9.18 6.86 4.51
N ARG A 142 9.38 6.91 3.19
CA ARG A 142 10.19 5.91 2.49
C ARG A 142 11.69 6.08 2.76
N GLN A 143 12.19 7.31 2.86
CA GLN A 143 13.57 7.57 3.28
C GLN A 143 13.87 7.00 4.67
N ARG A 144 12.91 7.09 5.60
CA ARG A 144 13.00 6.50 6.94
C ARG A 144 13.10 4.97 6.90
N ILE A 145 12.39 4.32 5.98
CA ILE A 145 12.53 2.87 5.72
C ILE A 145 13.92 2.54 5.16
N ILE A 146 14.38 3.30 4.15
CA ILE A 146 15.72 3.10 3.58
C ILE A 146 16.80 3.28 4.66
N GLY A 147 16.73 4.33 5.46
CA GLY A 147 17.71 4.54 6.52
C GLY A 147 17.63 3.52 7.64
N ALA A 148 16.47 2.93 7.91
CA ALA A 148 16.35 1.78 8.81
C ALA A 148 17.14 0.57 8.27
N ALA A 149 16.99 0.27 6.97
CA ALA A 149 17.74 -0.80 6.30
C ALA A 149 19.25 -0.53 6.31
N LEU A 150 19.68 0.69 5.96
CA LEU A 150 21.10 1.07 6.00
C LEU A 150 21.68 0.99 7.42
N ASN A 151 20.92 1.42 8.44
CA ASN A 151 21.33 1.34 9.84
C ASN A 151 21.59 -0.10 10.32
N ILE A 152 20.87 -1.10 9.78
CA ILE A 152 21.12 -2.51 10.09
C ILE A 152 22.19 -3.15 9.18
N GLY A 153 22.80 -2.37 8.28
CA GLY A 153 23.90 -2.77 7.40
C GLY A 153 23.46 -3.31 6.04
N TYR A 154 22.21 -3.08 5.61
CA TYR A 154 21.72 -3.57 4.32
C TYR A 154 21.99 -2.52 3.23
N GLY A 155 22.50 -2.96 2.07
CA GLY A 155 22.46 -2.15 0.85
C GLY A 155 21.05 -2.18 0.25
N CYS A 156 20.55 -1.07 -0.25
CA CYS A 156 19.19 -0.96 -0.79
C CYS A 156 19.25 -0.80 -2.31
N LEU A 157 18.50 -1.62 -3.06
CA LEU A 157 18.34 -1.55 -4.51
C LEU A 157 16.85 -1.39 -4.83
N ALA A 158 16.45 -0.23 -5.34
CA ALA A 158 15.08 0.07 -5.75
C ALA A 158 14.93 -0.09 -7.27
N PHE A 159 13.85 -0.76 -7.66
CA PHE A 159 13.52 -1.08 -9.05
C PHE A 159 12.24 -0.35 -9.48
N GLN A 160 12.14 -0.09 -10.79
CA GLN A 160 11.00 0.54 -11.43
C GLN A 160 10.17 -0.52 -12.16
N ALA A 161 8.85 -0.56 -11.93
CA ALA A 161 7.96 -1.43 -12.71
C ALA A 161 7.95 -1.02 -14.19
N THR A 162 7.76 -1.99 -15.09
CA THR A 162 7.78 -1.79 -16.55
C THR A 162 6.53 -1.14 -17.13
N ASP A 163 5.40 -1.19 -16.41
CA ASP A 163 4.20 -0.45 -16.80
C ASP A 163 4.36 1.05 -16.46
N ASP A 164 4.70 1.87 -17.44
CA ASP A 164 4.89 3.31 -17.24
C ASP A 164 3.60 4.10 -16.98
N PHE A 165 2.43 3.52 -17.30
CA PHE A 165 1.14 4.18 -17.16
C PHE A 165 0.58 4.01 -15.75
N THR A 166 0.33 2.77 -15.33
CA THR A 166 -0.20 2.52 -13.98
C THR A 166 0.90 2.49 -12.93
N ARG A 167 2.14 2.19 -13.35
CA ARG A 167 3.28 1.91 -12.47
C ARG A 167 2.99 0.80 -11.47
N CYS A 168 2.11 -0.12 -11.83
CA CYS A 168 1.88 -1.35 -11.08
C CYS A 168 2.85 -2.43 -11.57
N TRP A 169 3.19 -3.33 -10.65
CA TRP A 169 3.95 -4.53 -10.99
C TRP A 169 3.03 -5.61 -11.57
N SER A 170 3.56 -6.39 -12.49
CA SER A 170 2.93 -7.56 -13.08
C SER A 170 2.61 -8.60 -12.00
N ASN A 171 1.36 -9.02 -11.97
CA ASN A 171 0.85 -10.07 -11.10
C ASN A 171 0.90 -11.46 -11.75
N ASN A 172 1.58 -11.63 -12.90
CA ASN A 172 1.73 -12.94 -13.51
C ASN A 172 2.54 -13.85 -12.58
N VAL A 173 1.91 -14.90 -12.06
CA VAL A 173 2.49 -15.82 -11.08
C VAL A 173 3.52 -16.77 -11.70
N ASP A 174 3.52 -16.96 -13.02
CA ASP A 174 4.61 -17.65 -13.70
C ASP A 174 5.79 -16.69 -13.83
N ILE A 175 6.78 -16.90 -12.96
CA ILE A 175 7.99 -16.07 -12.88
C ILE A 175 8.75 -15.96 -14.20
N ASN A 176 8.67 -16.98 -15.07
CA ASN A 176 9.34 -16.98 -16.37
C ASN A 176 8.62 -16.12 -17.40
N GLN A 177 7.31 -15.89 -17.20
CA GLN A 177 6.47 -15.04 -18.03
C GLN A 177 6.20 -13.67 -17.40
N ASN A 178 6.65 -13.45 -16.17
CA ASN A 178 6.51 -12.18 -15.47
C ASN A 178 7.53 -11.16 -15.99
N VAL A 179 7.05 -10.17 -16.74
CA VAL A 179 7.89 -9.18 -17.45
C VAL A 179 8.79 -8.38 -16.50
N ASP A 180 8.26 -8.03 -15.32
CA ASP A 180 9.00 -7.27 -14.32
C ASP A 180 10.08 -8.13 -13.67
N ALA A 181 9.80 -9.41 -13.42
CA ALA A 181 10.80 -10.32 -12.89
C ALA A 181 11.97 -10.48 -13.87
N GLN A 182 11.67 -10.64 -15.16
CA GLN A 182 12.70 -10.72 -16.20
C GLN A 182 13.54 -9.44 -16.28
N MET A 183 12.91 -8.27 -16.14
CA MET A 183 13.61 -6.99 -16.05
C MET A 183 14.52 -6.92 -14.82
N VAL A 184 14.02 -7.29 -13.63
CA VAL A 184 14.82 -7.29 -12.39
C VAL A 184 16.00 -8.26 -12.50
N PHE A 185 15.84 -9.45 -13.08
CA PHE A 185 16.95 -10.40 -13.26
C PHE A 185 18.04 -9.85 -14.17
N LYS A 186 17.68 -9.24 -15.30
CA LYS A 186 18.65 -8.60 -16.21
C LYS A 186 19.37 -7.44 -15.54
N GLY A 187 18.63 -6.61 -14.79
CA GLY A 187 19.20 -5.53 -14.01
C GLY A 187 20.22 -6.03 -12.97
N LEU A 188 19.86 -7.06 -12.21
CA LEU A 188 20.75 -7.67 -11.22
C LEU A 188 22.00 -8.29 -11.86
N GLU A 189 21.87 -8.93 -13.02
CA GLU A 189 23.01 -9.47 -13.75
C GLU A 189 23.99 -8.35 -14.15
N GLY A 190 23.49 -7.23 -14.66
CA GLY A 190 24.30 -6.05 -14.96
C GLY A 190 24.96 -5.47 -13.71
N PHE A 191 24.17 -5.31 -12.64
CA PHE A 191 24.64 -4.79 -11.36
C PHE A 191 25.76 -5.64 -10.75
N TYR A 192 25.64 -6.97 -10.79
CA TYR A 192 26.66 -7.86 -10.23
C TYR A 192 27.93 -7.95 -11.09
N LYS A 193 27.84 -7.72 -12.40
CA LYS A 193 29.05 -7.56 -13.23
C LYS A 193 29.88 -6.34 -12.79
N GLU A 194 29.22 -5.26 -12.41
CA GLU A 194 29.87 -4.04 -11.90
C GLU A 194 30.31 -4.18 -10.43
N PHE A 195 29.49 -4.84 -9.60
CA PHE A 195 29.69 -5.01 -8.17
C PHE A 195 29.74 -6.50 -7.75
N PRO A 196 30.73 -7.28 -8.22
CA PRO A 196 30.73 -8.74 -8.07
C PRO A 196 30.76 -9.21 -6.60
N LYS A 197 31.36 -8.42 -5.70
CA LYS A 197 31.37 -8.74 -4.26
C LYS A 197 29.98 -8.73 -3.64
N LEU A 198 29.02 -7.99 -4.22
CA LEU A 198 27.66 -7.88 -3.70
C LEU A 198 26.77 -9.06 -4.11
N GLU A 199 27.14 -9.84 -5.12
CA GLU A 199 26.37 -11.00 -5.60
C GLU A 199 26.26 -12.10 -4.54
N THR A 200 27.32 -12.27 -3.75
CA THR A 200 27.43 -13.28 -2.69
C THR A 200 26.64 -12.93 -1.43
N LEU A 201 26.15 -11.69 -1.31
CA LEU A 201 25.41 -11.26 -0.14
C LEU A 201 24.02 -11.88 -0.10
N PRO A 202 23.48 -12.16 1.11
CA PRO A 202 22.08 -12.53 1.24
C PRO A 202 21.19 -11.39 0.73
N ARG A 203 20.09 -11.78 0.09
CA ARG A 203 19.09 -10.90 -0.50
C ARG A 203 17.78 -11.04 0.25
N PHE A 204 17.19 -9.90 0.56
CA PHE A 204 15.86 -9.76 1.11
C PHE A 204 15.02 -8.91 0.16
N THR A 205 13.71 -9.00 0.23
CA THR A 205 12.82 -8.12 -0.53
C THR A 205 11.97 -7.27 0.41
N PHE A 206 11.63 -6.08 -0.05
CA PHE A 206 10.61 -5.22 0.53
C PHE A 206 9.68 -4.80 -0.60
N GLY A 207 8.40 -5.13 -0.49
CA GLY A 207 7.40 -4.76 -1.48
C GLY A 207 6.18 -4.11 -0.84
N ALA A 208 5.73 -2.99 -1.40
CA ALA A 208 4.52 -2.30 -0.95
C ALA A 208 3.36 -2.45 -1.93
N SER A 209 2.16 -2.80 -1.45
CA SER A 209 0.95 -2.97 -2.28
C SER A 209 1.21 -3.91 -3.47
N SER A 210 1.11 -3.45 -4.73
CA SER A 210 1.45 -4.24 -5.92
C SER A 210 2.90 -4.73 -5.93
N GLY A 211 3.85 -3.95 -5.42
CA GLY A 211 5.24 -4.37 -5.23
C GLY A 211 5.38 -5.48 -4.18
N GLY A 212 4.46 -5.56 -3.21
CA GLY A 212 4.38 -6.66 -2.26
C GLY A 212 3.87 -7.95 -2.92
N ILE A 213 2.85 -7.85 -3.77
CA ILE A 213 2.37 -8.97 -4.58
C ILE A 213 3.50 -9.47 -5.49
N PHE A 214 4.18 -8.55 -6.18
CA PHE A 214 5.32 -8.88 -7.02
C PHE A 214 6.46 -9.50 -6.23
N SER A 215 6.82 -8.96 -5.06
CA SER A 215 7.79 -9.60 -4.15
C SER A 215 7.41 -11.05 -3.88
N SER A 216 6.13 -11.31 -3.57
CA SER A 216 5.65 -12.65 -3.26
C SER A 216 5.77 -13.63 -4.44
N ILE A 217 5.73 -13.12 -5.67
CA ILE A 217 5.98 -13.90 -6.88
C ILE A 217 7.49 -14.05 -7.11
N PHE A 218 8.25 -12.96 -7.00
CA PHE A 218 9.68 -12.89 -7.28
C PHE A 218 10.50 -13.87 -6.44
N VAL A 219 10.13 -14.07 -5.18
CA VAL A 219 10.82 -15.02 -4.28
C VAL A 219 10.72 -16.48 -4.70
N THR A 220 9.78 -16.82 -5.61
CA THR A 220 9.64 -18.21 -6.11
C THR A 220 10.76 -18.60 -7.08
N ASN A 221 11.55 -17.62 -7.53
CA ASN A 221 12.70 -17.82 -8.38
C ASN A 221 13.89 -18.47 -7.64
N GLN A 222 14.54 -19.41 -8.31
CA GLN A 222 15.76 -20.06 -7.81
C GLN A 222 17.06 -19.39 -8.30
N ARG A 223 17.03 -18.59 -9.38
CA ARG A 223 18.24 -17.93 -9.92
C ARG A 223 18.87 -16.95 -8.93
N TYR A 224 18.04 -16.22 -8.18
CA TYR A 224 18.47 -15.33 -7.11
C TYR A 224 17.69 -15.66 -5.82
N PRO A 225 18.14 -16.66 -5.03
CA PRO A 225 17.40 -17.13 -3.85
C PRO A 225 17.21 -16.05 -2.78
N ILE A 226 15.98 -15.69 -2.45
CA ILE A 226 15.67 -14.69 -1.43
C ILE A 226 15.63 -15.34 -0.04
N GLN A 227 16.26 -14.74 0.97
CA GLN A 227 16.33 -15.27 2.33
C GLN A 227 15.14 -14.85 3.20
N GLY A 228 14.50 -13.74 2.87
CA GLY A 228 13.29 -13.26 3.55
C GLY A 228 12.62 -12.10 2.81
N GLN A 229 11.34 -11.91 3.05
CA GLN A 229 10.56 -10.83 2.41
C GLN A 229 9.67 -10.07 3.39
N LEU A 230 9.59 -8.76 3.16
CA LEU A 230 8.69 -7.84 3.82
C LEU A 230 7.57 -7.43 2.87
N LEU A 231 6.34 -7.76 3.24
CA LEU A 231 5.13 -7.41 2.50
C LEU A 231 4.42 -6.28 3.25
N PHE A 232 4.47 -5.07 2.69
CA PHE A 232 3.82 -3.90 3.28
C PHE A 232 2.48 -3.64 2.57
N ILE A 233 1.39 -3.50 3.33
CA ILE A 233 0.02 -3.26 2.82
C ILE A 233 -0.30 -4.17 1.63
N SER A 234 0.09 -5.45 1.75
CA SER A 234 0.00 -6.43 0.67
C SER A 234 -0.25 -7.83 1.21
N ILE A 235 -0.65 -8.71 0.31
CA ILE A 235 -0.98 -10.11 0.59
C ILE A 235 -0.14 -11.02 -0.32
N ILE A 236 -0.21 -12.32 -0.05
CA ILE A 236 0.24 -13.34 -1.00
C ILE A 236 -0.98 -13.84 -1.77
N LEU A 237 -0.84 -14.00 -3.09
CA LEU A 237 -1.89 -14.53 -3.93
C LEU A 237 -2.17 -16.02 -3.61
N PRO A 238 -3.42 -16.49 -3.68
CA PRO A 238 -3.78 -17.88 -3.40
C PRO A 238 -2.96 -18.91 -4.20
N GLU A 239 -2.67 -18.63 -5.47
CA GLU A 239 -1.91 -19.49 -6.37
C GLU A 239 -0.47 -19.69 -5.87
N ILE A 240 0.15 -18.63 -5.31
CA ILE A 240 1.49 -18.69 -4.73
C ILE A 240 1.47 -19.47 -3.42
N LEU A 241 0.45 -19.23 -2.57
CA LEU A 241 0.25 -20.00 -1.33
C LEU A 241 0.13 -21.50 -1.63
N GLU A 242 -0.66 -21.87 -2.62
CA GLU A 242 -0.90 -23.25 -3.00
C GLU A 242 0.33 -23.93 -3.60
N LYS A 243 1.02 -23.27 -4.53
CA LYS A 243 2.10 -23.91 -5.29
C LYS A 243 3.44 -23.91 -4.56
N HIS A 244 3.78 -22.82 -3.86
CA HIS A 244 5.14 -22.61 -3.36
C HIS A 244 5.23 -22.69 -1.83
N VAL A 245 4.26 -22.13 -1.12
CA VAL A 245 4.24 -22.16 0.36
C VAL A 245 3.93 -23.57 0.85
N LYS A 246 2.89 -24.24 0.33
CA LYS A 246 2.59 -25.65 0.67
C LYS A 246 3.72 -26.63 0.31
N ALA A 247 4.60 -26.26 -0.60
CA ALA A 247 5.77 -27.07 -0.95
C ALA A 247 6.99 -26.82 -0.02
N ASN A 248 6.83 -26.01 1.03
CA ASN A 248 7.89 -25.61 1.97
C ASN A 248 9.16 -25.06 1.28
N SER A 249 8.96 -24.36 0.15
CA SER A 249 10.04 -23.78 -0.67
C SER A 249 10.12 -22.26 -0.57
N TYR A 250 9.37 -21.67 0.37
CA TYR A 250 9.12 -20.24 0.45
C TYR A 250 9.94 -19.60 1.57
N PRO A 251 10.46 -18.36 1.38
CA PRO A 251 11.31 -17.75 2.39
C PRO A 251 10.53 -17.28 3.61
N ALA A 252 11.26 -16.87 4.66
CA ALA A 252 10.66 -16.25 5.83
C ALA A 252 9.93 -14.96 5.41
N THR A 253 8.69 -14.78 5.87
CA THR A 253 7.85 -13.65 5.43
C THR A 253 7.32 -12.87 6.62
N ALA A 254 7.47 -11.55 6.58
CA ALA A 254 6.80 -10.66 7.53
C ALA A 254 5.83 -9.72 6.81
N TRP A 255 4.68 -9.50 7.43
CA TRP A 255 3.67 -8.55 6.97
C TRP A 255 3.70 -7.29 7.82
N ILE A 256 3.70 -6.13 7.16
CA ILE A 256 3.42 -4.85 7.80
C ILE A 256 2.10 -4.34 7.21
N TYR A 257 1.11 -4.08 8.05
CA TYR A 257 -0.22 -3.71 7.58
C TYR A 257 -0.89 -2.72 8.51
N MET A 258 -1.83 -1.96 7.95
CA MET A 258 -2.57 -0.98 8.72
C MET A 258 -3.93 -1.54 9.13
N LEU A 259 -4.34 -1.31 10.38
CA LEU A 259 -5.56 -1.94 10.91
C LEU A 259 -6.86 -1.51 10.22
N ARG A 260 -6.89 -0.36 9.53
CA ARG A 260 -8.08 0.05 8.75
C ARG A 260 -7.99 -0.30 7.26
N ASP A 261 -6.93 -0.99 6.81
CA ASP A 261 -6.87 -1.53 5.46
C ASP A 261 -7.71 -2.81 5.35
N ILE A 262 -9.02 -2.64 5.20
CA ILE A 262 -9.97 -3.76 5.12
C ILE A 262 -10.11 -4.33 3.70
N GLU A 263 -9.66 -3.60 2.68
CA GLU A 263 -9.92 -3.92 1.28
C GLU A 263 -8.76 -4.70 0.65
N PHE A 264 -7.53 -4.26 0.85
CA PHE A 264 -6.37 -4.82 0.16
C PHE A 264 -5.59 -5.77 1.06
N ALA A 265 -5.17 -5.32 2.23
CA ALA A 265 -4.31 -6.06 3.14
C ALA A 265 -4.93 -6.22 4.52
N SER A 266 -6.16 -6.74 4.55
CA SER A 266 -6.89 -6.94 5.79
C SER A 266 -6.24 -7.96 6.71
N GLU A 267 -6.44 -7.76 8.01
CA GLU A 267 -5.97 -8.66 9.06
C GLU A 267 -6.44 -10.10 8.80
N ASP A 268 -7.68 -10.30 8.35
CA ASP A 268 -8.22 -11.63 8.05
C ASP A 268 -7.46 -12.31 6.90
N ARG A 269 -7.10 -11.58 5.84
CA ARG A 269 -6.33 -12.12 4.70
C ARG A 269 -4.89 -12.45 5.08
N ILE A 270 -4.28 -11.60 5.90
CA ILE A 270 -2.92 -11.83 6.42
C ILE A 270 -2.91 -13.04 7.35
N ASN A 271 -3.87 -13.13 8.28
CA ASN A 271 -4.01 -14.27 9.17
C ASN A 271 -4.26 -15.57 8.40
N ALA A 272 -5.04 -15.54 7.32
CA ALA A 272 -5.23 -16.71 6.46
C ALA A 272 -3.91 -17.20 5.85
N SER A 273 -3.05 -16.29 5.40
CA SER A 273 -1.71 -16.63 4.91
C SER A 273 -0.81 -17.17 6.03
N MET A 274 -0.78 -16.51 7.20
CA MET A 274 0.02 -16.95 8.34
C MET A 274 -0.34 -18.37 8.82
N ARG A 275 -1.62 -18.75 8.79
CA ARG A 275 -2.03 -20.11 9.13
C ARG A 275 -1.45 -21.16 8.20
N ILE A 276 -1.35 -20.86 6.91
CA ILE A 276 -0.65 -21.73 5.95
C ILE A 276 0.83 -21.78 6.31
N PHE A 277 1.49 -20.64 6.54
CA PHE A 277 2.91 -20.62 6.91
C PHE A 277 3.20 -21.41 8.19
N ALA A 278 2.34 -21.31 9.20
CA ALA A 278 2.46 -22.08 10.43
C ALA A 278 2.38 -23.59 10.17
N ARG A 279 1.38 -24.02 9.39
CA ARG A 279 1.22 -25.43 9.00
C ARG A 279 2.45 -25.97 8.26
N GLU A 280 3.00 -25.17 7.34
CA GLU A 280 4.18 -25.53 6.54
C GLU A 280 5.51 -25.27 7.28
N LYS A 281 5.46 -24.83 8.54
CA LYS A 281 6.64 -24.53 9.40
C LYS A 281 7.58 -23.47 8.80
N ILE A 282 7.03 -22.53 8.05
CA ILE A 282 7.79 -21.42 7.47
C ILE A 282 7.83 -20.27 8.48
N PRO A 283 9.02 -19.72 8.81
CA PRO A 283 9.11 -18.59 9.74
C PRO A 283 8.31 -17.39 9.25
N HIS A 284 7.47 -16.85 10.11
CA HIS A 284 6.61 -15.72 9.79
C HIS A 284 6.37 -14.80 10.97
N ALA A 285 6.03 -13.54 10.68
CA ALA A 285 5.62 -12.54 11.66
C ALA A 285 4.65 -11.53 11.04
N SER A 286 3.88 -10.83 11.87
CA SER A 286 3.08 -9.70 11.41
C SER A 286 3.21 -8.53 12.37
N PHE A 287 3.20 -7.34 11.79
CA PHE A 287 3.38 -6.06 12.47
C PHE A 287 2.24 -5.15 12.07
N ASP A 288 1.31 -4.92 13.00
CA ASP A 288 0.21 -4.00 12.78
C ASP A 288 0.59 -2.55 13.09
N ILE A 289 0.05 -1.66 12.26
CA ILE A 289 0.10 -0.22 12.40
C ILE A 289 -1.29 0.25 12.78
N GLU A 290 -1.41 0.76 14.00
CA GLU A 290 -2.64 1.37 14.50
C GLU A 290 -2.83 2.77 13.89
N PRO A 291 -4.08 3.26 13.78
CA PRO A 291 -4.34 4.67 13.51
C PRO A 291 -3.61 5.55 14.52
N ILE A 292 -3.07 6.67 14.05
CA ILE A 292 -2.32 7.62 14.88
C ILE A 292 -3.28 8.72 15.32
N ALA A 293 -3.24 9.10 16.60
CA ALA A 293 -3.98 10.27 17.07
C ALA A 293 -3.36 11.54 16.47
N LEU A 294 -4.16 12.43 15.89
CA LEU A 294 -3.64 13.72 15.45
C LEU A 294 -3.36 14.59 16.67
N THR A 295 -2.11 15.02 16.82
CA THR A 295 -1.67 15.91 17.90
C THR A 295 -1.17 17.23 17.33
N ARG A 296 -0.80 18.16 18.23
CA ARG A 296 -0.21 19.45 17.86
C ARG A 296 1.17 19.34 17.20
N THR A 297 1.79 18.15 17.21
CA THR A 297 3.13 17.92 16.65
C THR A 297 3.16 16.89 15.53
N THR A 298 2.07 16.13 15.29
CA THR A 298 2.06 15.02 14.34
C THR A 298 2.56 15.42 12.95
N PHE A 299 2.08 16.54 12.38
CA PHE A 299 2.55 16.99 11.06
C PHE A 299 4.03 17.39 11.05
N HIS A 300 4.56 17.96 12.13
CA HIS A 300 5.99 18.26 12.27
C HIS A 300 6.84 16.98 12.40
N GLU A 301 6.30 15.93 13.02
CA GLU A 301 6.99 14.65 13.21
C GLU A 301 7.09 13.84 11.92
N HIS A 302 6.04 13.88 11.09
CA HIS A 302 5.98 13.20 9.80
C HIS A 302 6.50 14.04 8.63
N ILE A 303 6.44 15.37 8.74
CA ILE A 303 6.95 16.33 7.76
C ILE A 303 7.85 17.34 8.47
N PRO A 304 9.15 17.05 8.67
CA PRO A 304 10.01 17.92 9.49
C PRO A 304 10.22 19.34 8.96
N THR A 305 9.88 19.60 7.68
CA THR A 305 9.84 20.92 7.06
C THR A 305 8.58 21.71 7.41
N ILE A 306 7.55 21.08 7.98
CA ILE A 306 6.45 21.77 8.66
C ILE A 306 6.96 22.25 10.01
N GLU A 307 6.80 23.53 10.31
CA GLU A 307 7.18 24.10 11.60
C GLU A 307 6.22 23.69 12.72
N LYS A 308 6.66 23.76 13.98
CA LYS A 308 5.84 23.37 15.13
C LYS A 308 4.56 24.20 15.26
N ASP A 309 4.64 25.49 14.98
CA ASP A 309 3.48 26.39 15.07
C ASP A 309 2.50 26.12 13.91
N THR A 310 3.02 25.84 12.72
CA THR A 310 2.24 25.34 11.59
C THR A 310 1.54 24.01 11.91
N ALA A 311 2.22 23.04 12.51
CA ALA A 311 1.61 21.77 12.92
C ALA A 311 0.49 21.97 13.94
N ARG A 312 0.68 22.88 14.91
CA ARG A 312 -0.35 23.25 15.89
C ARG A 312 -1.56 23.90 15.22
N TYR A 313 -1.33 24.79 14.25
CA TYR A 313 -2.39 25.40 13.45
C TYR A 313 -3.18 24.34 12.69
N ILE A 314 -2.50 23.42 12.00
CA ILE A 314 -3.16 22.31 11.28
C ILE A 314 -4.04 21.49 12.23
N PHE A 315 -3.51 21.10 13.40
CA PHE A 315 -4.29 20.38 14.42
C PHE A 315 -5.61 21.10 14.76
N TYR A 316 -5.54 22.41 15.05
CA TYR A 316 -6.74 23.18 15.36
C TYR A 316 -7.70 23.31 14.19
N ARG A 317 -7.22 23.42 12.95
CA ARG A 317 -8.08 23.42 11.76
C ARG A 317 -8.85 22.10 11.64
N PHE A 318 -8.20 20.95 11.83
CA PHE A 318 -8.88 19.66 11.86
C PHE A 318 -9.92 19.56 12.99
N GLN A 319 -9.58 20.07 14.18
CA GLN A 319 -10.49 20.08 15.32
C GLN A 319 -11.73 20.96 15.06
N GLN A 320 -11.54 22.20 14.62
CA GLN A 320 -12.61 23.17 14.35
C GLN A 320 -13.56 22.72 13.23
N ASN A 321 -13.05 21.97 12.25
CA ASN A 321 -13.84 21.46 11.14
C ASN A 321 -14.45 20.09 11.41
N GLY A 322 -14.41 19.59 12.66
CA GLY A 322 -15.07 18.35 13.07
C GLY A 322 -14.45 17.08 12.47
N TRP A 323 -13.20 17.14 12.03
CA TRP A 323 -12.49 16.00 11.45
C TRP A 323 -11.88 15.05 12.50
N LEU A 324 -11.80 15.50 13.76
CA LEU A 324 -11.25 14.73 14.87
C LEU A 324 -12.35 14.09 15.72
N GLY A 325 -12.24 12.78 15.92
CA GLY A 325 -13.13 11.96 16.74
C GLY A 325 -12.65 11.84 18.18
N THR A 326 -13.11 10.79 18.85
CA THR A 326 -12.64 10.41 20.18
C THR A 326 -11.12 10.25 20.17
N TYR A 327 -10.44 10.77 21.21
CA TYR A 327 -8.98 10.71 21.36
C TYR A 327 -8.18 11.30 20.17
N ASN A 328 -8.76 12.24 19.43
CA ASN A 328 -8.16 12.92 18.27
C ASN A 328 -7.83 12.01 17.06
N TYR A 329 -8.45 10.84 16.95
CA TYR A 329 -8.34 10.05 15.72
C TYR A 329 -9.11 10.69 14.57
N LEU A 330 -8.64 10.52 13.33
CA LEU A 330 -9.37 10.96 12.15
C LEU A 330 -10.70 10.20 12.02
N ARG A 331 -11.82 10.94 11.92
CA ARG A 331 -13.17 10.38 11.74
C ARG A 331 -13.41 9.85 10.33
N TYR A 332 -12.80 10.51 9.34
CA TYR A 332 -13.07 10.27 7.94
C TYR A 332 -11.82 9.78 7.23
N ASN A 333 -11.98 8.83 6.32
CA ASN A 333 -10.91 8.42 5.42
C ASN A 333 -10.54 9.61 4.50
N PRO A 334 -9.30 10.13 4.58
CA PRO A 334 -8.88 11.32 3.84
C PRO A 334 -8.70 11.09 2.33
N ARG A 335 -8.72 9.82 1.86
CA ARG A 335 -8.79 9.44 0.44
C ARG A 335 -10.19 9.56 -0.13
N ARG A 336 -11.21 9.30 0.70
CA ARG A 336 -12.62 9.26 0.29
C ARG A 336 -13.33 10.58 0.54
N LYS A 337 -12.92 11.31 1.59
CA LYS A 337 -13.41 12.64 1.91
C LYS A 337 -12.26 13.63 1.75
N THR A 338 -12.41 14.63 0.89
CA THR A 338 -11.34 15.57 0.55
C THR A 338 -11.57 16.98 1.09
N THR A 339 -12.63 17.23 1.88
CA THR A 339 -12.93 18.57 2.43
C THR A 339 -11.85 19.11 3.37
N TRP A 340 -10.91 18.27 3.80
CA TRP A 340 -9.68 18.72 4.48
C TRP A 340 -8.82 19.64 3.62
N GLN A 341 -8.84 19.48 2.30
CA GLN A 341 -8.09 20.33 1.39
C GLN A 341 -8.61 21.75 1.41
N GLU A 342 -9.94 21.92 1.45
CA GLU A 342 -10.60 23.22 1.46
C GLU A 342 -10.22 24.01 2.70
N PHE A 343 -10.41 23.45 3.90
CA PHE A 343 -10.10 24.22 5.11
C PHE A 343 -8.60 24.29 5.42
N LEU A 344 -7.72 23.51 4.80
CA LEU A 344 -6.27 23.67 5.01
C LEU A 344 -5.64 24.63 4.02
N PHE A 345 -6.09 24.64 2.77
CA PHE A 345 -5.43 25.37 1.70
C PHE A 345 -6.18 26.63 1.25
N THR A 346 -7.41 26.87 1.72
CA THR A 346 -8.11 28.12 1.40
C THR A 346 -7.55 29.29 2.23
N PRO A 347 -7.10 30.38 1.57
CA PRO A 347 -6.66 31.59 2.26
C PRO A 347 -7.84 32.22 3.01
N ASN A 348 -7.64 32.55 4.29
CA ASN A 348 -8.52 33.47 5.01
C ASN A 348 -7.87 34.86 5.09
N ASN A 349 -8.70 35.91 5.18
CA ASN A 349 -8.27 37.27 5.53
C ASN A 349 -7.59 37.23 6.90
N SER A 350 -6.27 37.13 6.92
CA SER A 350 -5.52 36.76 8.12
C SER A 350 -4.24 37.58 8.29
N THR A 351 -3.75 37.60 9.53
CA THR A 351 -2.59 38.38 9.98
C THR A 351 -1.29 37.94 9.29
N MET A 352 -0.22 38.74 9.39
CA MET A 352 1.08 38.39 8.81
C MET A 352 1.64 37.05 9.34
N GLU A 353 1.48 36.78 10.63
CA GLU A 353 1.86 35.50 11.26
C GLU A 353 1.10 34.33 10.62
N THR A 354 -0.18 34.51 10.32
CA THR A 354 -0.98 33.51 9.60
C THR A 354 -0.51 33.31 8.16
N LYS A 355 0.01 34.36 7.50
CA LYS A 355 0.56 34.23 6.14
C LYS A 355 1.79 33.32 6.08
N GLN A 356 2.70 33.42 7.05
CA GLN A 356 3.87 32.53 7.13
C GLN A 356 3.47 31.06 7.35
N ILE A 357 2.53 30.81 8.26
CA ILE A 357 1.97 29.48 8.50
C ILE A 357 1.35 28.90 7.21
N LEU A 358 0.53 29.70 6.51
CA LEU A 358 -0.11 29.27 5.26
C LEU A 358 0.91 29.00 4.15
N GLN A 359 1.97 29.80 4.07
CA GLN A 359 3.07 29.55 3.14
C GLN A 359 3.76 28.21 3.45
N ASN A 360 4.08 27.94 4.72
CA ASN A 360 4.71 26.69 5.13
C ASN A 360 3.81 25.47 4.85
N ILE A 361 2.48 25.60 4.99
CA ILE A 361 1.51 24.57 4.56
C ILE A 361 1.59 24.35 3.04
N GLN A 362 1.58 25.43 2.27
CA GLN A 362 1.54 25.37 0.81
C GLN A 362 2.82 24.75 0.22
N GLU A 363 3.99 25.10 0.76
CA GLU A 363 5.29 24.53 0.38
C GLU A 363 5.37 23.01 0.64
N ASN A 364 4.58 22.51 1.59
CA ASN A 364 4.58 21.10 2.00
C ASN A 364 3.32 20.33 1.55
N LYS A 365 2.42 20.97 0.78
CA LYS A 365 1.10 20.44 0.39
C LYS A 365 1.14 19.02 -0.17
N GLN A 366 2.16 18.71 -0.96
CA GLN A 366 2.36 17.42 -1.61
C GLN A 366 2.46 16.21 -0.65
N TYR A 367 2.86 16.43 0.60
CA TYR A 367 3.03 15.37 1.59
C TYR A 367 1.76 15.10 2.42
N PHE A 368 0.76 15.99 2.39
CA PHE A 368 -0.43 15.87 3.22
C PHE A 368 -1.26 14.61 2.95
N PRO A 369 -1.51 14.20 1.68
CA PRO A 369 -2.27 12.98 1.42
C PRO A 369 -1.64 11.74 2.06
N ASP A 370 -0.33 11.55 1.87
CA ASP A 370 0.40 10.40 2.40
C ASP A 370 0.39 10.39 3.94
N VAL A 371 0.62 11.55 4.57
CA VAL A 371 0.63 11.66 6.04
C VAL A 371 -0.76 11.45 6.62
N LEU A 372 -1.80 12.02 6.01
CA LEU A 372 -3.18 11.83 6.47
C LEU A 372 -3.63 10.38 6.34
N ASN A 373 -3.28 9.70 5.24
CA ASN A 373 -3.58 8.27 5.06
C ASN A 373 -2.83 7.41 6.09
N THR A 374 -1.57 7.74 6.35
CA THR A 374 -0.76 7.08 7.39
C THR A 374 -1.40 7.23 8.77
N ILE A 375 -1.81 8.44 9.13
CA ILE A 375 -2.45 8.73 10.42
C ILE A 375 -3.83 8.04 10.52
N TYR A 376 -4.59 8.03 9.42
CA TYR A 376 -5.86 7.32 9.37
C TYR A 376 -5.68 5.81 9.53
N GLY A 377 -4.58 5.26 8.99
CA GLY A 377 -4.23 3.85 9.06
C GLY A 377 -4.88 3.02 7.96
N GLU A 378 -4.94 3.52 6.72
CA GLU A 378 -5.47 2.76 5.57
C GLU A 378 -4.56 2.88 4.33
N HIS A 379 -4.06 1.73 3.87
CA HIS A 379 -3.39 1.49 2.59
C HIS A 379 -2.37 2.58 2.16
N GLU A 380 -1.45 2.94 3.05
CA GLU A 380 -0.30 3.81 2.77
C GLU A 380 0.98 3.25 3.37
N ILE A 381 2.14 3.63 2.83
CA ILE A 381 3.43 3.26 3.40
C ILE A 381 3.72 4.14 4.61
N SER A 382 4.17 3.51 5.70
CA SER A 382 4.70 4.19 6.87
C SER A 382 6.03 3.59 7.28
N HIS A 383 6.90 4.39 7.87
CA HIS A 383 8.11 3.89 8.52
C HIS A 383 7.82 3.13 9.83
N GLU A 384 6.62 3.30 10.41
CA GLU A 384 6.20 2.58 11.61
C GLU A 384 6.34 1.07 11.36
N ARG A 385 7.01 0.34 12.26
CA ARG A 385 7.34 -1.10 12.20
C ARG A 385 8.41 -1.51 11.20
N ALA A 386 8.87 -0.62 10.32
CA ALA A 386 9.80 -1.02 9.27
C ALA A 386 11.14 -1.51 9.83
N TYR A 387 11.72 -0.79 10.80
CA TYR A 387 12.99 -1.20 11.41
C TYR A 387 12.84 -2.46 12.26
N GLU A 388 11.73 -2.58 13.01
CA GLU A 388 11.40 -3.78 13.76
C GLU A 388 11.32 -5.04 12.86
N ALA A 389 10.59 -4.94 11.75
CA ALA A 389 10.42 -6.04 10.81
C ALA A 389 11.74 -6.40 10.07
N LEU A 390 12.54 -5.39 9.72
CA LEU A 390 13.87 -5.58 9.15
C LEU A 390 14.82 -6.30 10.13
N ARG A 391 14.79 -5.93 11.43
CA ARG A 391 15.55 -6.63 12.47
C ARG A 391 15.11 -8.08 12.61
N TRP A 392 13.80 -8.33 12.60
CA TRP A 392 13.26 -9.69 12.68
C TRP A 392 13.84 -10.57 11.57
N HIS A 393 13.86 -10.12 10.32
CA HIS A 393 14.49 -10.87 9.23
C HIS A 393 15.97 -11.15 9.46
N LYS A 394 16.71 -10.13 9.90
CA LYS A 394 18.14 -10.27 10.19
C LYS A 394 18.37 -11.37 11.25
N MET A 395 17.57 -11.37 12.32
CA MET A 395 17.64 -12.38 13.38
C MET A 395 17.32 -13.78 12.85
N ILE A 396 16.25 -13.95 12.08
CA ILE A 396 15.87 -15.25 11.50
C ILE A 396 16.98 -15.80 10.61
N TYR A 397 17.58 -14.96 9.77
CA TYR A 397 18.68 -15.37 8.90
C TYR A 397 19.94 -15.74 9.70
N GLN A 398 20.30 -14.95 10.71
CA GLN A 398 21.46 -15.23 11.56
C GLN A 398 21.30 -16.54 12.33
N ASN A 399 20.11 -16.82 12.88
CA ASN A 399 19.84 -18.05 13.64
C ASN A 399 19.91 -19.31 12.76
N LYS A 400 19.48 -19.23 11.49
CA LYS A 400 19.59 -20.37 10.55
C LYS A 400 21.03 -20.73 10.20
N ASN A 401 21.95 -19.76 10.28
CA ASN A 401 23.36 -19.94 9.87
C ASN A 401 24.31 -20.12 11.07
N GLN A 402 23.79 -20.23 12.29
CA GLN A 402 24.62 -20.63 13.43
C GLN A 402 24.84 -22.15 13.37
N PRO A 403 26.07 -22.65 13.61
CA PRO A 403 26.29 -24.08 13.77
C PRO A 403 25.43 -24.59 14.94
N PRO A 404 24.89 -25.82 14.86
CA PRO A 404 24.18 -26.41 16.00
C PRO A 404 25.11 -26.40 17.22
N LYS A 405 24.58 -25.88 18.33
CA LYS A 405 25.30 -25.79 19.60
C LYS A 405 25.50 -27.16 20.23
#